data_AF-I3QDZ1-F1
#
_entry.id   AF-I3QDZ1-F1
#
_cell.length_a   1.000
_cell.length_b   1.000
_cell.length_c   1.000
_cell.angle_alpha   90.00
_cell.angle_beta   90.00
_cell.angle_gamma   90.00
#
_symmetry.space_group_name_H-M   'P 1'
#
loop_
_entity.id
_entity.type
_entity.pdbx_description
1 polymer ?
#
loop_
_entity_poly.entity_id
_entity_poly.type
_entity_poly.pdbx_seq_one_letter_code
_entity_poly.pdbx_strand_id
1 'polypeptide(L)'
;RELNPRTGSLDWKFMCELRPGLIGWSVLNWAFVLKAVEAGTCTPSIIIIALLESFYVFDGLLLESGALTMMDIVHDGFGFMLCFGDLTWVPFTYTLKTKFLAYHPVKVSNAYVAFSCMLAVFGYVIFRGSNRQKNKFRQNPHDKAVMNLKVMETSRGKSLIISGYWGICRHPNYVGDWLMTFAWSALTGIEAILPYYQPVYFAVLLIHRQLRDERQMAEKYGDADW
;
A
#
# COMPACT_ATOMS: atom_id res chain seq x y z
N ARG A 1 -8.39 -22.33 11.72
CA ARG A 1 -8.45 -21.74 10.36
C ARG A 1 -7.19 -22.18 9.65
N GLU A 2 -7.32 -22.68 8.42
CA GLU A 2 -6.14 -23.08 7.64
C GLU A 2 -5.30 -21.84 7.28
N LEU A 3 -3.97 -21.98 7.26
CA LEU A 3 -3.10 -20.85 6.96
C LEU A 3 -3.31 -20.37 5.52
N ASN A 4 -3.13 -21.28 4.56
CA ASN A 4 -3.23 -21.01 3.13
C ASN A 4 -4.04 -22.13 2.44
N PRO A 5 -5.38 -22.06 2.46
CA PRO A 5 -6.22 -23.09 1.86
C PRO A 5 -6.08 -23.13 0.35
N ARG A 6 -6.11 -24.34 -0.22
CA ARG A 6 -5.83 -24.58 -1.64
C ARG A 6 -6.89 -25.42 -2.34
N THR A 7 -7.08 -25.14 -3.62
CA THR A 7 -7.80 -26.03 -4.54
C THR A 7 -6.89 -26.30 -5.74
N GLY A 8 -6.29 -27.49 -5.77
CA GLY A 8 -5.22 -27.80 -6.73
C GLY A 8 -4.01 -26.90 -6.51
N SER A 9 -3.55 -26.22 -7.56
CA SER A 9 -2.45 -25.25 -7.49
C SER A 9 -2.86 -23.85 -7.01
N LEU A 10 -4.16 -23.59 -6.87
CA LEU A 10 -4.68 -22.27 -6.47
C LEU A 10 -4.57 -22.09 -4.97
N ASP A 11 -3.86 -21.05 -4.54
CA ASP A 11 -3.82 -20.56 -3.17
C ASP A 11 -4.85 -19.45 -2.98
N TRP A 12 -5.91 -19.72 -2.22
CA TRP A 12 -7.06 -18.82 -2.11
C TRP A 12 -6.72 -17.50 -1.44
N LYS A 13 -5.81 -17.51 -0.45
CA LYS A 13 -5.42 -16.28 0.21
C LYS A 13 -4.63 -15.39 -0.75
N PHE A 14 -3.59 -15.93 -1.38
CA PHE A 14 -2.79 -15.18 -2.35
C PHE A 14 -3.63 -14.68 -3.54
N MET A 15 -4.58 -15.50 -4.00
CA MET A 15 -5.52 -15.12 -5.06
C MET A 15 -6.39 -13.93 -4.64
N CYS A 16 -7.09 -14.03 -3.50
CA CYS A 16 -7.99 -12.97 -3.01
C CYS A 16 -7.25 -11.66 -2.75
N GLU A 17 -6.08 -11.72 -2.11
CA GLU A 17 -5.25 -10.56 -1.74
C GLU A 17 -4.91 -9.68 -2.96
N LEU A 18 -4.56 -10.29 -4.10
CA LEU A 18 -4.02 -9.55 -5.25
C LEU A 18 -4.99 -9.39 -6.42
N ARG A 19 -5.81 -10.40 -6.72
CA ARG A 19 -6.50 -10.44 -8.02
C ARG A 19 -7.88 -9.77 -7.95
N PRO A 20 -8.95 -10.43 -7.49
CA PRO A 20 -10.30 -9.88 -7.59
C PRO A 20 -10.46 -8.56 -6.82
N GLY A 21 -9.81 -8.40 -5.66
CA GLY A 21 -9.89 -7.19 -4.84
C GLY A 21 -9.23 -5.98 -5.50
N LEU A 22 -7.90 -6.05 -5.74
CA LEU A 22 -7.15 -4.91 -6.30
C LEU A 22 -7.52 -4.62 -7.76
N ILE A 23 -7.73 -5.65 -8.60
CA ILE A 23 -8.19 -5.43 -9.97
C ILE A 23 -9.59 -4.81 -9.95
N GLY A 24 -10.47 -5.29 -9.06
CA GLY A 24 -11.80 -4.73 -8.85
C GLY A 24 -11.78 -3.25 -8.45
N TRP A 25 -10.88 -2.85 -7.56
CA TRP A 25 -10.66 -1.44 -7.19
C TRP A 25 -10.34 -0.58 -8.42
N SER A 26 -9.37 -1.00 -9.23
CA SER A 26 -8.99 -0.29 -10.45
C SER A 26 -10.15 -0.19 -11.45
N VAL A 27 -10.85 -1.30 -11.71
CA VAL A 27 -12.01 -1.34 -12.64
C VAL A 27 -13.13 -0.41 -12.17
N LEU A 28 -13.47 -0.45 -10.88
CA LEU A 28 -14.52 0.40 -10.32
C LEU A 28 -14.16 1.89 -10.39
N ASN A 29 -12.89 2.26 -10.18
CA ASN A 29 -12.44 3.64 -10.40
C ASN A 29 -12.77 4.12 -11.82
N TRP A 30 -12.44 3.32 -12.83
CA TRP A 30 -12.73 3.67 -14.23
C TRP A 30 -14.23 3.67 -14.54
N ALA A 31 -15.03 2.82 -13.89
CA ALA A 31 -16.48 2.89 -13.98
C ALA A 31 -17.02 4.23 -13.45
N PHE A 32 -16.48 4.76 -12.35
CA PHE A 32 -16.85 6.09 -11.85
C PHE A 32 -16.35 7.24 -12.73
N VAL A 33 -15.18 7.11 -13.35
CA VAL A 33 -14.70 8.07 -14.37
C VAL A 33 -15.67 8.11 -15.56
N LEU A 34 -16.06 6.96 -16.11
CA LEU A 34 -17.02 6.87 -17.21
C LEU A 34 -18.36 7.50 -16.82
N LYS A 35 -18.86 7.20 -15.60
CA LYS A 35 -20.08 7.82 -15.07
C LYS A 35 -19.98 9.35 -15.02
N ALA A 36 -18.84 9.88 -14.59
CA ALA A 36 -18.61 11.33 -14.51
C ALA A 36 -18.58 11.97 -15.91
N VAL A 37 -18.04 11.27 -16.91
CA VAL A 37 -18.07 11.71 -18.32
C VAL A 37 -19.49 11.77 -18.84
N GLU A 38 -20.28 10.69 -18.66
CA GLU A 38 -21.69 10.64 -19.08
C GLU A 38 -22.55 11.71 -18.40
N ALA A 39 -22.28 12.00 -17.13
CA ALA A 39 -23.01 13.01 -16.37
C ALA A 39 -22.52 14.46 -16.61
N GLY A 40 -21.43 14.66 -17.36
CA GLY A 40 -20.83 15.98 -17.55
C GLY A 40 -20.14 16.56 -16.29
N THR A 41 -19.87 15.72 -15.29
CA THR A 41 -19.22 16.08 -14.01
C THR A 41 -17.72 15.73 -13.98
N CYS A 42 -17.15 15.28 -15.10
CA CYS A 42 -15.75 14.86 -15.16
C CYS A 42 -14.79 16.03 -14.87
N THR A 43 -13.88 15.83 -13.91
CA THR A 43 -12.82 16.78 -13.52
C THR A 43 -11.44 16.15 -13.76
N PRO A 44 -10.37 16.93 -13.97
CA PRO A 44 -9.03 16.36 -14.08
C PRO A 44 -8.63 15.49 -12.86
N SER A 45 -9.08 15.87 -11.66
CA SER A 45 -8.80 15.12 -10.42
C SER A 45 -9.30 13.68 -10.46
N ILE A 46 -10.50 13.40 -10.98
CA ILE A 46 -11.04 12.02 -10.98
C ILE A 46 -10.19 11.10 -11.86
N ILE A 47 -9.70 11.60 -12.99
CA ILE A 47 -8.84 10.87 -13.93
C ILE A 47 -7.46 10.64 -13.30
N ILE A 48 -6.88 11.67 -12.67
CA ILE A 48 -5.57 11.56 -12.01
C ILE A 48 -5.62 10.52 -10.88
N ILE A 49 -6.66 10.54 -10.03
CA ILE A 49 -6.83 9.55 -8.97
C ILE A 49 -6.93 8.15 -9.57
N ALA A 50 -7.80 7.94 -10.57
CA ALA A 50 -7.94 6.65 -11.21
C ALA A 50 -6.61 6.14 -11.79
N LEU A 51 -5.84 7.00 -12.46
CA LEU A 51 -4.52 6.66 -13.00
C LEU A 51 -3.50 6.28 -11.90
N LEU A 52 -3.39 7.07 -10.84
CA LEU A 52 -2.45 6.82 -9.75
C LEU A 52 -2.78 5.52 -9.00
N GLU A 53 -4.06 5.27 -8.72
CA GLU A 53 -4.50 4.05 -8.05
C GLU A 53 -4.39 2.82 -8.96
N SER A 54 -4.74 2.94 -10.24
CA SER A 54 -4.48 1.86 -11.22
C SER A 54 -2.99 1.55 -11.35
N PHE A 55 -2.13 2.56 -11.30
CA PHE A 55 -0.68 2.36 -11.29
C PHE A 55 -0.23 1.61 -10.03
N TYR A 56 -0.74 1.98 -8.85
CA TYR A 56 -0.45 1.27 -7.61
C TYR A 56 -0.87 -0.21 -7.67
N VAL A 57 -2.07 -0.49 -8.17
CA VAL A 57 -2.56 -1.86 -8.39
C VAL A 57 -1.67 -2.62 -9.36
N PHE A 58 -1.32 -2.00 -10.49
CA PHE A 58 -0.47 -2.60 -11.51
C PHE A 58 0.94 -2.93 -10.99
N ASP A 59 1.55 -2.00 -10.25
CA ASP A 59 2.86 -2.17 -9.63
C ASP A 59 2.86 -3.29 -8.58
N GLY A 60 1.77 -3.43 -7.81
CA GLY A 60 1.55 -4.56 -6.91
C GLY A 60 1.45 -5.91 -7.64
N LEU A 61 0.74 -5.96 -8.77
CA LEU A 61 0.60 -7.16 -9.61
C LEU A 61 1.91 -7.55 -10.29
N LEU A 62 2.70 -6.59 -10.77
CA LEU A 62 4.01 -6.84 -11.36
C LEU A 62 5.03 -7.39 -10.35
N LEU A 63 4.95 -6.94 -9.10
CA LEU A 63 5.89 -7.27 -8.03
C LEU A 63 5.25 -8.20 -6.99
N GLU A 64 4.41 -9.12 -7.45
CA GLU A 64 3.61 -10.02 -6.62
C GLU A 64 4.45 -10.93 -5.70
N SER A 65 5.70 -11.21 -6.05
CA SER A 65 6.61 -11.99 -5.21
C SER A 65 6.86 -11.31 -3.85
N GLY A 66 6.74 -9.98 -3.77
CA GLY A 66 6.79 -9.25 -2.51
C GLY A 66 5.66 -9.62 -1.56
N ALA A 67 4.47 -9.95 -2.11
CA ALA A 67 3.30 -10.31 -1.32
C ALA A 67 3.48 -11.61 -0.53
N LEU A 68 4.29 -12.55 -1.04
CA LEU A 68 4.60 -13.81 -0.37
C LEU A 68 5.34 -13.64 0.97
N THR A 69 5.91 -12.45 1.22
CA THR A 69 6.60 -12.13 2.48
C THR A 69 5.77 -11.30 3.44
N MET A 70 4.52 -11.00 3.09
CA MET A 70 3.62 -10.20 3.92
C MET A 70 3.07 -11.01 5.09
N MET A 71 2.83 -10.32 6.21
CA MET A 71 2.29 -10.91 7.45
C MET A 71 0.99 -11.67 7.20
N ASP A 72 0.12 -11.13 6.34
CA ASP A 72 -1.17 -11.74 6.00
C ASP A 72 -0.99 -13.12 5.35
N ILE A 73 0.02 -13.28 4.47
CA ILE A 73 0.36 -14.56 3.83
C ILE A 73 1.07 -15.53 4.78
N VAL A 74 2.05 -15.03 5.53
CA VAL A 74 2.97 -15.89 6.30
C VAL A 74 2.39 -16.32 7.65
N HIS A 75 1.59 -15.48 8.30
CA HIS A 75 1.19 -15.67 9.71
C HIS A 75 -0.31 -15.77 9.94
N ASP A 76 -1.14 -15.07 9.17
CA ASP A 76 -2.57 -14.96 9.48
C ASP A 76 -3.40 -16.04 8.78
N GLY A 77 -4.25 -16.78 9.49
CA GLY A 77 -5.07 -17.83 8.85
C GLY A 77 -6.16 -17.28 7.94
N PHE A 78 -6.40 -17.90 6.77
CA PHE A 78 -7.47 -17.47 5.87
C PHE A 78 -8.85 -17.75 6.47
N GLY A 79 -9.72 -16.75 6.43
CA GLY A 79 -11.06 -16.81 6.99
C GLY A 79 -11.86 -15.57 6.61
N PHE A 80 -13.03 -15.41 7.23
CA PHE A 80 -13.98 -14.35 6.86
C PHE A 80 -13.36 -12.95 6.83
N MET A 81 -12.54 -12.58 7.83
CA MET A 81 -11.93 -11.25 7.91
C MET A 81 -11.06 -10.93 6.67
N LEU A 82 -10.13 -11.82 6.30
CA LEU A 82 -9.25 -11.60 5.14
C LEU A 82 -10.07 -11.64 3.84
N CYS A 83 -10.91 -12.66 3.66
CA CYS A 83 -11.75 -12.77 2.46
C CYS A 83 -12.67 -11.55 2.26
N PHE A 84 -13.33 -11.07 3.32
CA PHE A 84 -14.15 -9.86 3.27
C PHE A 84 -13.30 -8.60 3.03
N GLY A 85 -12.15 -8.50 3.69
CA GLY A 85 -11.17 -7.44 3.47
C GLY A 85 -10.80 -7.30 2.00
N ASP A 86 -10.37 -8.41 1.41
CA ASP A 86 -9.90 -8.48 0.03
C ASP A 86 -11.02 -8.20 -0.99
N LEU A 87 -12.14 -8.91 -0.85
CA LEU A 87 -13.18 -8.94 -1.89
C LEU A 87 -14.21 -7.82 -1.77
N THR A 88 -14.39 -7.26 -0.57
CA THR A 88 -15.44 -6.26 -0.30
C THR A 88 -14.86 -4.97 0.25
N TRP A 89 -14.01 -5.02 1.27
CA TRP A 89 -13.54 -3.79 1.88
C TRP A 89 -12.70 -2.96 0.93
N VAL A 90 -11.65 -3.54 0.33
CA VAL A 90 -10.72 -2.83 -0.55
C VAL A 90 -11.44 -2.22 -1.77
N PRO A 91 -12.09 -2.99 -2.66
CA PRO A 91 -12.66 -2.42 -3.88
C PRO A 91 -13.78 -1.40 -3.64
N PHE A 92 -14.58 -1.54 -2.58
CA PHE A 92 -15.73 -0.66 -2.36
C PHE A 92 -15.44 0.54 -1.46
N THR A 93 -14.39 0.50 -0.63
CA THR A 93 -14.01 1.66 0.20
C THR A 93 -12.88 2.47 -0.43
N TYR A 94 -11.95 1.85 -1.16
CA TYR A 94 -10.81 2.60 -1.74
C TYR A 94 -11.26 3.42 -2.97
N THR A 95 -12.34 3.00 -3.64
CA THR A 95 -12.98 3.75 -4.72
C THR A 95 -13.82 4.95 -4.25
N LEU A 96 -13.95 5.21 -2.95
CA LEU A 96 -14.79 6.30 -2.43
C LEU A 96 -14.42 7.67 -3.01
N LYS A 97 -13.16 7.89 -3.36
CA LYS A 97 -12.67 9.15 -3.94
C LYS A 97 -13.23 9.39 -5.33
N THR A 98 -13.09 8.42 -6.24
CA THR A 98 -13.62 8.52 -7.60
C THR A 98 -15.14 8.47 -7.60
N LYS A 99 -15.75 7.65 -6.72
CA LYS A 99 -17.19 7.64 -6.48
C LYS A 99 -17.68 9.02 -6.05
N PHE A 100 -17.05 9.65 -5.06
CA PHE A 100 -17.42 10.97 -4.58
C PHE A 100 -17.35 12.01 -5.72
N LEU A 101 -16.23 12.07 -6.45
CA LEU A 101 -16.05 13.03 -7.54
C LEU A 101 -17.01 12.82 -8.72
N ALA A 102 -17.50 11.60 -8.94
CA ALA A 102 -18.50 11.33 -9.99
C ALA A 102 -19.85 12.01 -9.71
N TYR A 103 -20.23 12.16 -8.44
CA TYR A 103 -21.47 12.81 -8.01
C TYR A 103 -21.29 14.25 -7.50
N HIS A 104 -20.08 14.59 -7.05
CA HIS A 104 -19.74 15.89 -6.47
C HIS A 104 -18.47 16.43 -7.16
N PRO A 105 -18.59 17.06 -8.33
CA PRO A 105 -17.42 17.58 -9.05
C PRO A 105 -16.76 18.72 -8.28
N VAL A 106 -15.54 18.46 -7.79
CA VAL A 106 -14.73 19.48 -7.10
C VAL A 106 -13.68 20.03 -8.06
N LYS A 107 -13.61 21.37 -8.16
CA LYS A 107 -12.57 22.06 -8.91
C LYS A 107 -11.53 22.64 -7.96
N VAL A 108 -10.36 22.02 -7.91
CA VAL A 108 -9.19 22.52 -7.20
C VAL A 108 -8.26 23.26 -8.15
N SER A 109 -7.41 24.16 -7.63
CA SER A 109 -6.45 24.88 -8.45
C SER A 109 -5.37 23.95 -9.02
N ASN A 110 -4.82 24.28 -10.19
CA ASN A 110 -3.75 23.49 -10.81
C ASN A 110 -2.51 23.37 -9.91
N ALA A 111 -2.19 24.41 -9.14
CA ALA A 111 -1.10 24.39 -8.17
C ALA A 111 -1.34 23.35 -7.06
N TYR A 112 -2.58 23.25 -6.57
CA TYR A 112 -2.96 22.28 -5.55
C TYR A 112 -2.92 20.84 -6.10
N VAL A 113 -3.37 20.62 -7.34
CA VAL A 113 -3.24 19.33 -8.03
C VAL A 113 -1.78 18.94 -8.17
N ALA A 114 -0.92 19.86 -8.65
CA ALA A 114 0.50 19.61 -8.82
C ALA A 114 1.18 19.24 -7.50
N PHE A 115 0.87 19.98 -6.43
CA PHE A 115 1.39 19.67 -5.09
C PHE A 115 0.95 18.27 -4.61
N SER A 116 -0.33 17.93 -4.78
CA SER A 116 -0.85 16.60 -4.40
C SER A 116 -0.18 15.48 -5.20
N CYS A 117 0.03 15.66 -6.50
CA CYS A 117 0.76 14.70 -7.33
C CYS A 117 2.23 14.57 -6.91
N MET A 118 2.91 15.68 -6.59
CA MET A 118 4.28 15.64 -6.06
C MET A 118 4.36 14.86 -4.74
N LEU A 119 3.38 15.06 -3.85
CA LEU A 119 3.30 14.32 -2.59
C LEU A 119 3.09 12.81 -2.83
N ALA A 120 2.23 12.44 -3.80
CA ALA A 120 2.03 11.05 -4.19
C ALA A 120 3.32 10.42 -4.74
N VAL A 121 4.05 11.12 -5.63
CA VAL A 121 5.34 10.66 -6.17
C VAL A 121 6.37 10.52 -5.06
N PHE A 122 6.44 11.47 -4.13
CA PHE A 122 7.34 11.40 -2.98
C PHE A 122 7.05 10.19 -2.10
N GLY A 123 5.78 9.95 -1.78
CA GLY A 123 5.34 8.74 -1.06
C GLY A 123 5.74 7.45 -1.79
N TYR A 124 5.55 7.41 -3.12
CA TYR A 124 5.94 6.28 -3.95
C TYR A 124 7.45 6.02 -3.93
N VAL A 125 8.28 7.06 -4.03
CA VAL A 125 9.74 6.94 -3.97
C VAL A 125 10.18 6.34 -2.63
N ILE A 126 9.58 6.77 -1.52
CA ILE A 126 9.85 6.19 -0.20
C ILE A 126 9.39 4.74 -0.13
N PHE A 127 8.16 4.44 -0.54
CA PHE A 127 7.57 3.10 -0.49
C PHE A 127 8.36 2.09 -1.32
N ARG A 128 8.59 2.41 -2.60
CA ARG A 128 9.26 1.52 -3.54
C ARG A 128 10.76 1.48 -3.28
N GLY A 129 11.38 2.61 -2.94
CA GLY A 129 12.80 2.72 -2.61
C GLY A 129 13.18 1.87 -1.40
N SER A 130 12.43 2.00 -0.31
CA SER A 130 12.67 1.23 0.93
C SER A 130 12.46 -0.28 0.74
N ASN A 131 11.41 -0.69 0.04
CA ASN A 131 11.17 -2.10 -0.29
C ASN A 131 12.25 -2.67 -1.22
N ARG A 132 12.66 -1.94 -2.26
CA ARG A 132 13.74 -2.38 -3.16
C ARG A 132 15.07 -2.51 -2.41
N GLN A 133 15.38 -1.59 -1.50
CA GLN A 133 16.57 -1.64 -0.65
C GLN A 133 16.57 -2.91 0.21
N LYS A 134 15.45 -3.19 0.91
CA LYS A 134 15.29 -4.41 1.72
C LYS A 134 15.38 -5.68 0.89
N ASN A 135 14.70 -5.73 -0.25
CA ASN A 135 14.64 -6.92 -1.09
C ASN A 135 16.00 -7.24 -1.72
N LYS A 136 16.70 -6.23 -2.26
CA LYS A 136 18.05 -6.40 -2.79
C LYS A 136 19.02 -6.88 -1.72
N PHE A 137 18.99 -6.27 -0.54
CA PHE A 137 19.83 -6.68 0.57
C PHE A 137 19.59 -8.14 0.98
N ARG A 138 18.32 -8.57 1.04
CA ARG A 138 17.97 -9.97 1.36
C ARG A 138 18.38 -10.97 0.29
N GLN A 139 18.41 -10.57 -0.99
CA GLN A 139 18.80 -11.43 -2.11
C GLN A 139 20.33 -11.51 -2.26
N ASN A 140 21.01 -10.37 -2.20
CA ASN A 140 22.45 -10.27 -2.34
C ASN A 140 22.98 -9.05 -1.55
N PRO A 141 23.50 -9.25 -0.33
CA PRO A 141 24.12 -8.19 0.48
C PRO A 141 25.32 -7.50 -0.20
N HIS A 142 25.96 -8.16 -1.17
CA HIS A 142 27.13 -7.65 -1.88
C HIS A 142 26.80 -6.91 -3.18
N ASP A 143 25.51 -6.69 -3.52
CA ASP A 143 25.11 -5.85 -4.66
C ASP A 143 25.57 -4.40 -4.43
N LYS A 144 26.20 -3.78 -5.43
CA LYS A 144 26.72 -2.41 -5.40
C LYS A 144 25.72 -1.36 -4.90
N ALA A 145 24.42 -1.59 -5.14
CA ALA A 145 23.35 -0.70 -4.71
C ALA A 145 23.07 -0.73 -3.20
N VAL A 146 23.49 -1.79 -2.48
CA VAL A 146 23.20 -2.00 -1.05
C VAL A 146 24.43 -2.33 -0.21
N MET A 147 25.58 -2.62 -0.83
CA MET A 147 26.81 -3.01 -0.11
C MET A 147 27.34 -1.94 0.85
N ASN A 148 27.02 -0.66 0.61
CA ASN A 148 27.43 0.46 1.46
C ASN A 148 26.45 0.74 2.60
N LEU A 149 25.39 -0.06 2.76
CA LEU A 149 24.47 0.08 3.88
C LEU A 149 25.18 -0.33 5.18
N LYS A 150 24.99 0.48 6.23
CA LYS A 150 25.29 0.06 7.60
C LYS A 150 24.25 -0.94 8.04
N VAL A 151 24.73 -2.02 8.63
CA VAL A 151 23.95 -3.18 9.05
C VAL A 151 24.41 -3.57 10.44
N MET A 152 23.46 -3.96 11.28
CA MET A 152 23.70 -4.58 12.58
C MET A 152 23.57 -6.10 12.45
N GLU A 153 24.59 -6.84 12.87
CA GLU A 153 24.50 -8.29 12.97
C GLU A 153 23.79 -8.65 14.28
N THR A 154 22.72 -9.43 14.18
CA THR A 154 21.98 -9.92 15.35
C THR A 154 22.62 -11.20 15.87
N SER A 155 22.44 -11.48 17.16
CA SER A 155 22.82 -12.73 17.83
C SER A 155 22.27 -14.00 17.15
N ARG A 156 21.21 -13.86 16.33
CA ARG A 156 20.57 -14.95 15.58
C ARG A 156 21.12 -15.12 14.15
N GLY A 157 22.23 -14.46 13.83
CA GLY A 157 22.92 -14.60 12.54
C GLY A 157 22.18 -13.98 11.35
N LYS A 158 21.15 -13.17 11.61
CA LYS A 158 20.49 -12.34 10.60
C LYS A 158 20.93 -10.90 10.79
N SER A 159 20.95 -10.13 9.71
CA SER A 159 21.43 -8.75 9.78
C SER A 159 20.30 -7.76 9.52
N LEU A 160 20.27 -6.67 10.28
CA LEU A 160 19.27 -5.61 10.22
C LEU A 160 19.88 -4.35 9.59
N ILE A 161 19.20 -3.76 8.61
CA ILE A 161 19.67 -2.52 7.98
C ILE A 161 19.39 -1.35 8.94
N ILE A 162 20.43 -0.58 9.26
CA ILE A 162 20.36 0.58 10.19
C ILE A 162 20.76 1.89 9.50
N SER A 163 20.66 1.95 8.17
CA SER A 163 20.96 3.13 7.35
C SER A 163 20.03 3.23 6.14
N GLY A 164 20.17 4.28 5.33
CA GLY A 164 19.27 4.50 4.20
C GLY A 164 17.84 4.77 4.68
N TYR A 165 16.83 4.20 4.02
CA TYR A 165 15.44 4.38 4.44
C TYR A 165 15.18 3.81 5.84
N TRP A 166 15.74 2.63 6.12
CA TRP A 166 15.56 1.90 7.37
C TRP A 166 16.35 2.49 8.55
N GLY A 167 17.29 3.39 8.28
CA GLY A 167 17.98 4.18 9.31
C GLY A 167 17.24 5.45 9.75
N ILE A 168 16.28 5.92 8.94
CA ILE A 168 15.45 7.10 9.28
C ILE A 168 14.33 6.69 10.24
N CYS A 169 13.66 5.59 9.93
CA CYS A 169 12.65 4.99 10.79
C CYS A 169 12.56 3.47 10.53
N ARG A 170 11.90 2.74 11.43
CA ARG A 170 11.75 1.27 11.32
C ARG A 170 10.81 0.83 10.19
N HIS A 171 9.87 1.68 9.77
CA HIS A 171 8.88 1.37 8.73
C HIS A 171 8.71 2.47 7.66
N PRO A 172 9.77 2.81 6.91
CA PRO A 172 9.70 3.85 5.87
C PRO A 172 8.68 3.49 4.77
N ASN A 173 8.54 2.19 4.47
CA ASN A 173 7.55 1.70 3.52
C ASN A 173 6.11 2.07 3.95
N TYR A 174 5.77 1.97 5.24
CA TYR A 174 4.43 2.34 5.71
C TYR A 174 4.17 3.84 5.59
N VAL A 175 5.19 4.66 5.88
CA VAL A 175 5.10 6.11 5.71
C VAL A 175 4.87 6.47 4.24
N GLY A 176 5.62 5.87 3.31
CA GLY A 176 5.46 6.10 1.88
C GLY A 176 4.07 5.69 1.37
N ASP A 177 3.56 4.55 1.83
CA ASP A 177 2.25 4.02 1.44
C ASP A 177 1.09 4.90 1.92
N TRP A 178 1.19 5.36 3.17
CA TRP A 178 0.23 6.29 3.74
C TRP A 178 0.26 7.66 3.04
N LEU A 179 1.44 8.19 2.74
CA LEU A 179 1.62 9.46 2.03
C LEU A 179 0.96 9.43 0.64
N MET A 180 1.13 8.33 -0.11
CA MET A 180 0.43 8.13 -1.40
C MET A 180 -1.08 8.19 -1.22
N THR A 181 -1.61 7.40 -0.27
CA THR A 181 -3.04 7.31 0.01
C THR A 181 -3.64 8.66 0.41
N PHE A 182 -2.93 9.41 1.26
CA PHE A 182 -3.32 10.75 1.66
C PHE A 182 -3.31 11.72 0.47
N ALA A 183 -2.28 11.68 -0.36
CA ALA A 183 -2.16 12.52 -1.55
C ALA A 183 -3.28 12.28 -2.58
N TRP A 184 -3.70 11.02 -2.77
CA TRP A 184 -4.84 10.70 -3.64
C TRP A 184 -6.15 11.27 -3.09
N SER A 185 -6.33 11.25 -1.76
CA SER A 185 -7.50 11.84 -1.10
C SER A 185 -7.49 13.36 -1.21
N ALA A 186 -6.30 13.98 -1.08
CA ALA A 186 -6.12 15.42 -1.22
C ALA A 186 -6.65 15.95 -2.55
N LEU A 187 -6.51 15.19 -3.66
CA LEU A 187 -7.03 15.56 -4.99
C LEU A 187 -8.55 15.79 -5.05
N THR A 188 -9.29 15.36 -4.02
CA THR A 188 -10.74 15.62 -3.89
C THR A 188 -11.08 16.95 -3.20
N GLY A 189 -10.08 17.75 -2.81
CA GLY A 189 -10.26 18.95 -1.99
C GLY A 189 -10.32 18.64 -0.50
N ILE A 190 -10.69 19.62 0.33
CA ILE A 190 -10.72 19.50 1.81
C ILE A 190 -12.12 19.65 2.40
N GLU A 191 -13.14 19.87 1.57
CA GLU A 191 -14.50 20.20 2.03
C GLU A 191 -15.27 18.96 2.50
N ALA A 192 -14.94 17.78 2.00
CA ALA A 192 -15.61 16.53 2.34
C ALA A 192 -14.67 15.58 3.08
N ILE A 193 -15.19 14.97 4.16
CA ILE A 193 -14.45 13.98 4.96
C ILE A 193 -14.45 12.59 4.32
N LEU A 194 -15.49 12.25 3.55
CA LEU A 194 -15.67 10.90 3.01
C LEU A 194 -14.48 10.40 2.17
N PRO A 195 -13.88 11.20 1.27
CA PRO A 195 -12.68 10.80 0.53
C PRO A 195 -11.46 10.49 1.42
N TYR A 196 -11.38 11.10 2.61
CA TYR A 196 -10.30 10.89 3.58
C TYR A 196 -10.51 9.69 4.49
N TYR A 197 -11.60 8.94 4.30
CA TYR A 197 -11.81 7.69 5.02
C TYR A 197 -10.63 6.72 4.86
N GLN A 198 -10.15 6.52 3.63
CA GLN A 198 -9.07 5.59 3.34
C GLN A 198 -7.77 5.94 4.08
N PRO A 199 -7.19 7.16 4.00
CA PRO A 199 -5.94 7.46 4.72
C PRO A 199 -6.10 7.37 6.24
N VAL A 200 -7.27 7.66 6.80
CA VAL A 200 -7.52 7.50 8.25
C VAL A 200 -7.54 6.01 8.63
N TYR A 201 -8.36 5.21 7.93
CA TYR A 201 -8.39 3.76 8.13
C TYR A 201 -7.00 3.14 7.95
N PHE A 202 -6.28 3.55 6.90
CA PHE A 202 -4.99 3.01 6.56
C PHE A 202 -3.90 3.38 7.58
N ALA A 203 -3.96 4.59 8.16
CA ALA A 203 -3.10 4.94 9.29
C ALA A 203 -3.28 3.98 10.47
N VAL A 204 -4.54 3.73 10.87
CA VAL A 204 -4.88 2.81 11.97
C VAL A 204 -4.39 1.40 11.66
N LEU A 205 -4.61 0.93 10.42
CA LEU A 205 -4.14 -0.38 9.97
C LEU A 205 -2.62 -0.50 10.04
N LEU A 206 -1.88 0.50 9.54
CA LEU A 206 -0.42 0.51 9.51
C LEU A 206 0.18 0.62 10.92
N ILE A 207 -0.41 1.40 11.82
CA ILE A 207 -0.02 1.47 13.23
C ILE A 207 -0.22 0.11 13.89
N HIS A 208 -1.39 -0.51 13.71
CA HIS A 208 -1.66 -1.84 14.25
C HIS A 208 -0.67 -2.88 13.69
N ARG A 209 -0.37 -2.82 12.39
CA ARG A 209 0.59 -3.70 11.73
C ARG A 209 2.00 -3.52 12.25
N GLN A 210 2.45 -2.26 12.43
CA GLN A 210 3.72 -1.94 13.06
C GLN A 210 3.80 -2.51 14.47
N LEU A 211 2.80 -2.30 15.32
CA LEU A 211 2.80 -2.82 16.70
C LEU A 211 2.88 -4.35 16.74
N ARG A 212 2.29 -5.05 15.77
CA ARG A 212 2.41 -6.50 15.64
C ARG A 212 3.81 -6.92 15.20
N ASP A 213 4.39 -6.25 14.20
CA ASP A 213 5.73 -6.54 13.71
C ASP A 213 6.78 -6.30 14.80
N GLU A 214 6.65 -5.20 15.56
CA GLU A 214 7.52 -4.89 16.70
C GLU A 214 7.51 -5.98 17.77
N ARG A 215 6.32 -6.51 18.13
CA ARG A 215 6.24 -7.64 19.08
C ARG A 215 6.90 -8.90 18.53
N GLN A 216 6.65 -9.23 17.27
CA GLN A 216 7.24 -10.40 16.62
C GLN A 216 8.76 -10.28 16.52
N MET A 217 9.29 -9.09 16.22
CA MET A 217 10.71 -8.86 16.13
C MET A 217 11.37 -8.85 17.52
N ALA A 218 10.71 -8.33 18.56
CA ALA A 218 11.16 -8.41 19.94
C ALA A 218 11.24 -9.87 20.42
N GLU A 219 10.21 -10.67 20.17
CA GLU A 219 10.22 -12.12 20.47
C GLU A 219 11.31 -12.87 19.68
N LYS A 220 11.54 -12.45 18.44
CA LYS A 220 12.50 -13.10 17.55
C LYS A 220 13.94 -12.79 17.92
N TYR A 221 14.29 -11.52 18.15
CA TYR A 221 15.67 -11.06 18.32
C TYR A 221 16.05 -10.80 19.78
N GLY A 222 15.08 -10.51 20.65
CA GLY A 222 15.30 -10.21 22.07
C GLY A 222 15.90 -8.82 22.31
N ASP A 223 15.94 -8.43 23.59
CA ASP A 223 16.30 -7.07 24.04
C ASP A 223 17.72 -6.62 23.67
N ALA A 224 18.62 -7.57 23.37
CA ALA A 224 20.00 -7.26 22.98
C ALA A 224 20.08 -6.70 21.55
N ASP A 225 19.14 -7.06 20.67
CA ASP A 225 19.22 -6.84 19.23
C ASP A 225 18.03 -6.03 18.65
N TRP A 226 16.95 -5.78 19.40
CA TRP A 226 15.71 -5.15 18.90
C TRP A 226 15.12 -4.09 19.83
#